data_AF-A0A438GGR3-F1
#
_entry.id   AF-A0A438GGR3-F1
#
_cell.length_a   1.000
_cell.length_b   1.000
_cell.length_c   1.000
_cell.angle_alpha   90.00
_cell.angle_beta   90.00
_cell.angle_gamma   90.00
#
_symmetry.space_group_name_H-M   'P 1'
#
loop_
_entity.id
_entity.type
_entity.pdbx_description
1 polymer ?
#
loop_
_entity_poly.entity_id
_entity_poly.type
_entity_poly.pdbx_seq_one_letter_code
_entity_poly.pdbx_strand_id
1 'polypeptide(L)'
;MDLIKAGEKRYLDLNEMEELRNNAYINSKVAKQRMKKWHDQLISNKEFQEGQRVLLYDTRLHIFPGKLKSRWIGPFIIHRVYSNGVVELLNSMARIA
;
A
#
# COMPACT_ATOMS: atom_id res chain seq x y z
N MET A 1 -56.74 7.05 -1.17
CA MET A 1 -55.28 6.80 -1.01
C MET A 1 -55.03 6.49 0.45
N ASP A 2 -54.52 5.29 0.75
CA ASP A 2 -54.36 4.84 2.13
C ASP A 2 -53.01 5.30 2.68
N LEU A 3 -53.01 6.49 3.28
CA LEU A 3 -51.79 7.24 3.65
C LEU A 3 -50.94 6.52 4.70
N ILE A 4 -51.57 5.71 5.56
CA ILE A 4 -50.91 4.94 6.62
C ILE A 4 -50.04 3.84 6.00
N LYS A 5 -50.60 3.07 5.06
CA LYS A 5 -49.91 2.00 4.34
C LYS A 5 -48.74 2.52 3.49
N ALA A 6 -48.87 3.74 2.95
CA ALA A 6 -47.79 4.40 2.22
C ALA A 6 -46.63 4.85 3.16
N GLY A 7 -46.95 5.27 4.39
CA GLY A 7 -45.96 5.62 5.41
C GLY A 7 -45.16 4.42 5.92
N GLU A 8 -45.85 3.31 6.20
CA GLU A 8 -45.22 2.06 6.63
C GLU A 8 -44.28 1.49 5.57
N LYS A 9 -44.71 1.49 4.30
CA LYS A 9 -43.87 1.08 3.18
C LYS A 9 -42.59 1.92 3.11
N ARG A 10 -42.71 3.25 3.18
CA ARG A 10 -41.54 4.15 3.15
C ARG A 10 -40.57 3.88 4.31
N TYR A 11 -41.09 3.60 5.50
CA TYR A 11 -40.24 3.29 6.66
C TYR A 11 -39.45 2.00 6.45
N LEU A 12 -40.11 0.95 5.96
CA LEU A 12 -39.45 -0.33 5.63
C LEU A 12 -38.40 -0.15 4.53
N ASP A 13 -38.74 0.55 3.46
CA ASP A 13 -37.82 0.85 2.35
C ASP A 13 -36.56 1.60 2.84
N LEU A 14 -36.72 2.56 3.76
CA LEU A 14 -35.59 3.29 4.34
C LEU A 14 -34.69 2.42 5.21
N ASN A 15 -35.26 1.54 6.03
CA ASN A 15 -34.50 0.62 6.86
C ASN A 15 -33.70 -0.39 6.01
N GLU A 16 -34.30 -0.93 4.96
CA GLU A 16 -33.62 -1.83 4.02
C GLU A 16 -32.43 -1.14 3.35
N MET A 17 -32.59 0.13 2.96
CA MET A 17 -31.50 0.93 2.37
C MET A 17 -30.35 1.19 3.37
N GLU A 18 -30.67 1.42 4.65
CA GLU A 18 -29.67 1.57 5.72
C GLU A 18 -28.86 0.27 5.89
N GLU A 19 -29.54 -0.88 5.94
CA GLU A 19 -28.92 -2.19 6.04
C GLU A 19 -27.99 -2.49 4.86
N LEU A 20 -28.44 -2.19 3.63
CA LEU A 20 -27.62 -2.36 2.43
C LEU A 20 -26.35 -1.50 2.47
N ARG A 21 -26.43 -0.25 2.94
CA ARG A 21 -25.26 0.61 3.11
C ARG A 21 -24.30 0.06 4.15
N ASN A 22 -24.82 -0.38 5.29
CA ASN A 22 -24.00 -0.94 6.35
C ASN A 22 -23.28 -2.21 5.88
N ASN A 23 -23.99 -3.10 5.18
CA ASN A 23 -23.43 -4.30 4.58
C ASN A 23 -22.32 -3.96 3.56
N ALA A 24 -22.54 -2.97 2.69
CA ALA A 24 -21.52 -2.51 1.74
C ALA A 24 -20.27 -1.98 2.45
N TYR A 25 -20.44 -1.22 3.54
CA TYR A 25 -19.33 -0.68 4.33
C TYR A 25 -18.52 -1.79 5.01
N ILE A 26 -19.21 -2.74 5.67
CA ILE A 26 -18.58 -3.90 6.31
C ILE A 26 -17.82 -4.72 5.27
N ASN A 27 -18.44 -5.03 4.13
CA ASN A 27 -17.82 -5.79 3.05
C ASN A 27 -16.58 -5.08 2.49
N SER A 28 -16.64 -3.76 2.30
CA SER A 28 -15.48 -2.96 1.88
C SER A 28 -14.34 -3.02 2.90
N LYS A 29 -14.66 -2.89 4.19
CA LYS A 29 -13.67 -2.97 5.27
C LYS A 29 -13.01 -4.35 5.32
N VAL A 30 -13.79 -5.42 5.20
CA VAL A 30 -13.30 -6.80 5.17
C VAL A 30 -12.42 -7.04 3.94
N ALA A 31 -12.83 -6.56 2.76
CA ALA A 31 -12.04 -6.70 1.55
C ALA A 31 -10.67 -6.01 1.67
N LYS A 32 -10.63 -4.77 2.20
CA LYS A 32 -9.38 -4.04 2.45
C LYS A 32 -8.48 -4.77 3.45
N GLN A 33 -9.05 -5.30 4.54
CA GLN A 33 -8.30 -6.06 5.54
C GLN A 33 -7.72 -7.36 4.96
N ARG A 34 -8.50 -8.10 4.16
CA ARG A 34 -8.04 -9.31 3.47
C ARG A 34 -6.91 -9.01 2.49
N MET A 35 -7.05 -7.93 1.71
CA MET A 35 -6.03 -7.49 0.76
C MET A 35 -4.73 -7.14 1.48
N LYS A 36 -4.80 -6.37 2.58
CA LYS A 36 -3.64 -6.04 3.41
C LYS A 36 -2.98 -7.31 3.95
N LYS A 37 -3.74 -8.24 4.53
CA LYS A 37 -3.20 -9.49 5.07
C LYS A 37 -2.48 -10.31 4.00
N TRP A 38 -3.06 -10.43 2.81
CA TRP A 38 -2.44 -11.16 1.69
C TRP A 38 -1.16 -10.47 1.20
N HIS A 39 -1.19 -9.14 1.09
CA HIS A 39 0.00 -8.35 0.73
C HIS A 39 1.12 -8.52 1.77
N ASP A 40 0.80 -8.38 3.05
CA ASP A 40 1.77 -8.50 4.15
C ASP A 40 2.35 -9.93 4.24
N GLN A 41 1.58 -10.96 3.87
CA GLN A 41 2.07 -12.35 3.75
C GLN A 41 3.06 -12.55 2.60
N LEU A 42 2.94 -11.75 1.53
CA LEU A 42 3.83 -11.84 0.36
C LEU A 42 5.11 -11.03 0.52
N ILE A 43 5.14 -10.07 1.44
CA ILE A 43 6.36 -9.33 1.76
C ILE A 43 7.31 -10.32 2.44
N SER A 44 8.31 -10.77 1.69
CA SER A 44 9.45 -11.48 2.26
C SER A 44 10.26 -10.50 3.09
N ASN A 45 10.45 -10.81 4.37
CA ASN A 45 11.38 -10.09 5.23
C ASN A 45 12.80 -10.31 4.69
N LYS A 46 13.30 -9.35 3.93
CA LYS A 46 14.72 -9.29 3.57
C LYS A 46 15.46 -8.64 4.73
N GLU A 47 16.26 -9.44 5.41
CA GLU A 47 17.24 -8.94 6.36
C GLU A 47 18.45 -8.39 5.60
N PHE A 48 18.87 -7.20 6.00
CA PHE A 48 20.02 -6.53 5.44
C PHE A 48 21.19 -6.68 6.38
N GLN A 49 22.39 -6.87 5.81
CA GLN A 49 23.63 -6.94 6.57
C GLN A 49 24.54 -5.77 6.23
N GLU A 50 25.31 -5.29 7.21
CA GLU A 50 26.35 -4.29 6.99
C GLU A 50 27.37 -4.81 5.96
N GLY A 51 27.76 -3.95 5.01
CA GLY A 51 28.63 -4.30 3.89
C GLY A 51 27.92 -4.92 2.67
N GLN A 52 26.62 -5.21 2.75
CA GLN A 52 25.87 -5.78 1.62
C GLN A 52 25.69 -4.74 0.49
N ARG A 53 25.84 -5.19 -0.77
CA ARG A 53 25.54 -4.37 -1.95
C ARG A 53 24.05 -4.45 -2.28
N VAL A 54 23.40 -3.30 -2.41
CA VAL A 54 21.98 -3.18 -2.69
C VAL A 54 21.71 -2.14 -3.78
N LEU A 55 20.57 -2.27 -4.45
CA LEU A 55 20.05 -1.29 -5.40
C LEU A 55 18.89 -0.54 -4.75
N LEU A 56 18.80 0.77 -4.98
CA LEU A 56 17.70 1.59 -4.48
C LEU A 56 16.62 1.72 -5.55
N TYR A 57 15.37 1.40 -5.22
CA TYR A 57 14.25 1.57 -6.14
C TYR A 57 13.65 2.99 -6.05
N ASP A 58 13.61 3.72 -7.16
CA ASP A 58 12.93 5.01 -7.24
C ASP A 58 11.41 4.82 -7.44
N THR A 59 10.65 5.00 -6.37
CA THR A 59 9.17 4.94 -6.40
C THR A 59 8.53 6.15 -7.08
N ARG A 60 9.22 7.30 -7.14
CA ARG A 60 8.64 8.56 -7.59
C ARG A 60 9.10 8.97 -9.00
N LEU A 61 9.91 8.14 -9.66
CA LEU A 61 10.41 8.37 -11.04
C LEU A 61 11.10 9.73 -11.22
N HIS A 62 11.69 10.30 -10.16
CA HIS A 62 12.26 11.64 -10.24
C HIS A 62 13.50 11.69 -11.15
N ILE A 63 14.19 10.57 -11.36
CA ILE A 63 15.49 10.55 -12.02
C ILE A 63 15.39 10.31 -13.55
N PHE A 64 14.39 9.56 -14.01
CA PHE A 64 14.27 9.23 -15.44
C PHE A 64 12.84 9.47 -15.96
N PRO A 65 12.55 10.63 -16.58
CA PRO A 65 11.26 10.89 -17.22
C PRO A 65 11.09 10.17 -18.58
N GLY A 66 12.03 9.30 -18.99
CA GLY A 66 12.00 8.55 -20.25
C GLY A 66 11.41 7.15 -20.10
N LYS A 67 10.66 6.69 -21.10
CA LYS A 67 10.18 5.30 -21.19
C LYS A 67 11.38 4.34 -21.28
N LEU A 68 11.23 3.11 -20.74
CA LEU A 68 12.21 2.01 -20.82
C LEU A 68 13.51 2.14 -20.00
N LYS A 69 13.61 3.09 -19.05
CA LYS A 69 14.73 3.14 -18.09
C LYS A 69 14.42 2.30 -16.84
N SER A 70 15.43 1.61 -16.31
CA SER A 70 15.33 0.91 -15.02
C SER A 70 15.06 1.92 -13.89
N ARG A 71 14.15 1.58 -12.99
CA ARG A 71 13.85 2.36 -11.78
C ARG A 71 14.83 2.09 -10.64
N TRP A 72 15.73 1.12 -10.83
CA TRP A 72 16.77 0.78 -9.89
C TRP A 72 17.97 1.72 -10.07
N ILE A 73 18.35 2.38 -8.99
CA ILE A 73 19.47 3.28 -8.89
C ILE A 73 20.62 2.52 -8.23
N GLY A 74 21.80 2.60 -8.85
CA GLY A 74 23.15 2.48 -8.26
C GLY A 74 23.45 1.30 -7.32
N PRO A 75 24.65 0.71 -7.39
CA PRO A 75 25.10 -0.17 -6.32
C PRO A 75 25.49 0.66 -5.08
N PHE A 76 24.66 0.59 -4.04
CA PHE A 76 24.94 1.14 -2.72
C PHE A 76 25.49 0.06 -1.80
N ILE A 77 26.28 0.47 -0.82
CA ILE A 77 26.74 -0.41 0.25
C ILE A 77 25.98 -0.06 1.52
N ILE A 78 25.47 -1.05 2.23
CA ILE A 78 24.84 -0.83 3.53
C ILE A 78 25.92 -0.51 4.55
N HIS A 79 25.88 0.68 5.14
CA HIS A 79 26.82 1.09 6.17
C HIS A 79 26.39 0.58 7.54
N ARG A 80 25.13 0.86 7.91
CA ARG A 80 24.54 0.48 9.19
C ARG A 80 23.08 0.09 9.01
N VAL A 81 22.65 -0.88 9.81
CA VAL A 81 21.25 -1.31 9.91
C VAL A 81 20.77 -1.03 11.33
N TYR A 82 19.72 -0.22 11.45
CA TYR A 82 19.12 0.10 12.73
C TYR A 82 18.06 -0.93 13.12
N SER A 83 17.81 -1.09 14.42
CA SER A 83 16.82 -2.02 14.96
C SER A 83 15.38 -1.73 14.53
N ASN A 84 15.09 -0.51 14.06
CA ASN A 84 13.80 -0.10 13.51
C ASN A 84 13.65 -0.39 11.99
N GLY A 85 14.63 -1.04 11.36
CA GLY A 85 14.61 -1.38 9.93
C GLY A 85 15.09 -0.26 8.99
N VAL A 86 15.50 0.90 9.53
CA VAL A 86 16.15 1.94 8.73
C VAL A 86 17.56 1.49 8.37
N VAL A 87 17.95 1.71 7.12
CA VAL A 87 19.26 1.34 6.58
C VAL A 87 20.01 2.57 6.10
N GLU A 88 21.21 2.80 6.62
CA GLU A 88 22.12 3.82 6.11
C GLU A 88 22.85 3.28 4.89
N LEU A 89 22.71 3.97 3.76
CA LEU A 89 23.39 3.64 2.51
C LEU A 89 24.62 4.53 2.33
N LEU A 90 25.74 3.91 2.00
CA LEU A 90 26.96 4.58 1.58
C LEU A 90 27.05 4.52 0.06
N ASN A 91 27.13 5.69 -0.56
CA ASN A 91 27.33 5.79 -2.00
C ASN A 91 28.81 5.52 -2.32
N SER A 92 29.11 4.29 -2.76
CA SER A 92 30.47 3.93 -3.20
C SER A 92 30.86 4.54 -4.55
N MET A 93 29.91 5.14 -5.28
CA MET A 93 30.15 5.73 -6.59
C MET A 93 29.47 7.10 -6.69
N ALA A 94 30.18 8.13 -6.25
CA ALA A 94 30.00 9.48 -6.76
C ALA A 94 30.39 9.51 -8.25
N ARG A 95 29.54 8.98 -9.13
CA ARG A 95 29.53 9.31 -10.56
C ARG A 95 28.12 9.68 -10.94
N ILE A 96 27.80 10.93 -10.62
CA ILE A 96 26.88 11.71 -11.44
C ILE A 96 27.55 11.78 -12.82
N ALA A 97 26.94 11.18 -13.82
CA ALA A 97 27.24 11.38 -15.24
C ALA A 97 25.90 11.50 -15.96
#